data_AF-A0A3C1LJK6-F1
#
_entry.id   AF-A0A3C1LJK6-F1
#
_cell.length_a   1.000
_cell.length_b   1.000
_cell.length_c   1.000
_cell.angle_alpha   90.00
_cell.angle_beta   90.00
_cell.angle_gamma   90.00
#
_symmetry.space_group_name_H-M   'P 1'
#
loop_
_entity.id
_entity.type
_entity.pdbx_description
1 polymer ?
#
loop_
_entity_poly.entity_id
_entity_poly.type
_entity_poly.pdbx_seq_one_letter_code
_entity_poly.pdbx_strand_id
1 'polypeptide(L)' 'MFDANHIVNNIFNAQIPFEQLALDVFYYQYQHNAVYQQWCRQLCINDPFTIQNVAAIPYLPIHFFKTHQLITS' A
#
# COMPACT_ATOMS: atom_id res chain seq x y z
N MET A 1 12.08 0.08 -8.34
CA MET A 1 12.11 1.25 -7.43
C MET A 1 11.20 1.04 -6.23
N PHE A 2 10.08 0.34 -6.37
CA PHE A 2 9.39 -0.36 -5.27
C PHE A 2 9.13 -1.79 -5.73
N ASP A 3 10.10 -2.68 -5.57
CA ASP A 3 9.94 -4.11 -5.88
C ASP A 3 9.69 -4.90 -4.59
N ALA A 4 9.00 -6.04 -4.72
CA ALA A 4 8.62 -6.88 -3.59
C ALA A 4 9.84 -7.32 -2.77
N ASN A 5 10.98 -7.63 -3.41
CA ASN A 5 12.17 -8.11 -2.70
C ASN A 5 12.80 -6.99 -1.85
N HIS A 6 12.87 -5.77 -2.38
CA HIS A 6 13.31 -4.60 -1.63
C HIS A 6 12.45 -4.39 -0.36
N ILE A 7 11.13 -4.42 -0.50
CA ILE A 7 10.21 -4.27 0.64
C ILE A 7 10.42 -5.38 1.67
N VAL A 8 10.47 -6.65 1.23
CA VAL A 8 10.65 -7.81 2.13
C VAL A 8 11.96 -7.74 2.90
N ASN A 9 13.05 -7.34 2.25
CA ASN A 9 14.35 -7.19 2.91
C ASN A 9 14.34 -6.06 3.95
N ASN A 10 13.56 -5.01 3.71
CA ASN A 10 13.50 -3.84 4.56
C ASN A 10 12.57 -4.00 5.77
N ILE A 11 11.56 -4.87 5.71
CA ILE A 11 10.60 -5.12 6.81
C ILE A 11 11.28 -5.55 8.12
N PHE A 12 12.41 -6.27 8.02
CA PHE A 12 13.16 -6.73 9.19
C PHE A 12 14.39 -5.87 9.51
N ASN A 13 14.60 -4.76 8.77
CA ASN A 13 15.73 -3.88 8.97
C ASN A 13 15.37 -2.73 9.92
N ALA A 14 15.85 -2.83 11.18
CA ALA A 14 15.59 -1.83 12.21
C ALA A 14 16.19 -0.44 11.94
N GLN A 15 17.08 -0.29 10.94
CA GLN A 15 17.64 1.00 10.55
C GLN A 15 16.69 1.82 9.67
N ILE A 16 15.66 1.19 9.11
CA ILE A 16 14.72 1.87 8.21
C ILE A 16 13.55 2.40 9.05
N PRO A 17 13.24 3.70 8.96
CA PRO A 17 12.09 4.27 9.65
C PRO A 17 10.79 3.60 9.22
N PHE A 18 9.95 3.24 10.20
CA PHE A 18 8.65 2.61 9.95
C PHE A 18 7.80 3.42 8.96
N GLU A 19 7.75 4.74 9.12
CA GLU A 19 6.92 5.62 8.29
C GLU A 19 7.32 5.57 6.81
N GLN A 20 8.63 5.58 6.54
CA GLN A 20 9.14 5.46 5.18
C GLN A 20 8.76 4.10 4.58
N LEU A 21 9.01 3.01 5.31
CA LEU A 21 8.69 1.67 4.84
C LEU A 21 7.18 1.46 4.64
N ALA A 22 6.34 2.03 5.52
CA ALA A 22 4.89 1.94 5.41
C ALA A 22 4.37 2.65 4.14
N LEU A 23 4.94 3.80 3.79
CA LEU A 23 4.64 4.50 2.54
C LEU A 23 5.09 3.67 1.33
N ASP A 24 6.30 3.12 1.35
CA ASP A 24 6.81 2.26 0.27
C ASP A 24 5.88 1.03 0.03
N VAL A 25 5.42 0.40 1.12
CA VAL A 25 4.45 -0.69 1.07
C VAL A 25 3.12 -0.21 0.49
N PHE A 26 2.62 0.95 0.91
CA PHE A 26 1.39 1.53 0.38
C PHE A 26 1.48 1.79 -1.12
N TYR A 27 2.57 2.39 -1.60
CA TYR A 27 2.78 2.67 -3.02
C TYR A 27 2.82 1.38 -3.84
N TYR A 28 3.51 0.35 -3.34
CA TYR A 28 3.53 -0.96 -3.97
C TYR A 28 2.14 -1.60 -4.01
N GLN A 29 1.39 -1.57 -2.90
CA GLN A 29 0.01 -2.08 -2.85
C GLN A 29 -0.91 -1.32 -3.82
N TYR A 30 -0.83 0.00 -3.89
CA TYR A 30 -1.62 0.79 -4.83
C TYR A 30 -1.34 0.43 -6.30
N GLN A 31 -0.09 0.08 -6.62
CA GLN A 31 0.29 -0.28 -7.98
C GLN A 31 -0.04 -1.74 -8.32
N HIS A 32 0.08 -2.66 -7.37
CA HIS A 32 0.07 -4.12 -7.63
C HIS A 32 -1.16 -4.86 -7.10
N ASN A 33 -2.02 -4.21 -6.31
CA ASN A 33 -3.28 -4.78 -5.83
C ASN A 33 -4.45 -4.03 -6.48
N ALA A 34 -5.05 -4.63 -7.52
CA ALA A 34 -6.09 -4.00 -8.34
C ALA A 34 -7.33 -3.58 -7.52
N VAL A 35 -7.72 -4.39 -6.53
CA VAL A 35 -8.88 -4.10 -5.66
C VAL A 35 -8.58 -2.89 -4.76
N TYR A 36 -7.39 -2.87 -4.16
CA TYR A 36 -6.97 -1.75 -3.33
C TYR A 36 -6.78 -0.46 -4.13
N GLN A 37 -6.23 -0.56 -5.35
CA GLN A 37 -6.13 0.57 -6.28
C GLN A 37 -7.51 1.15 -6.61
N GLN A 38 -8.47 0.29 -6.96
CA GLN A 38 -9.83 0.72 -7.29
C GLN A 38 -10.49 1.43 -6.10
N TRP A 39 -10.31 0.90 -4.89
CA TRP A 39 -10.79 1.52 -3.66
C TRP A 39 -10.19 2.92 -3.46
N CYS A 40 -8.87 3.06 -3.59
CA CYS A 40 -8.20 4.36 -3.45
C CYS A 40 -8.71 5.38 -4.49
N ARG A 41 -8.94 4.95 -5.75
CA ARG A 41 -9.51 5.82 -6.79
C ARG A 41 -10.93 6.27 -6.47
N GLN A 42 -11.76 5.42 -5.86
CA GLN A 42 -13.11 5.80 -5.41
C GLN A 42 -13.07 6.87 -4.30
N LEU A 43 -11.99 6.92 -3.52
CA LEU A 43 -11.71 7.97 -2.54
C LEU A 43 -11.02 9.20 -3.16
N CYS A 44 -11.00 9.31 -4.49
CA CYS A 44 -10.34 10.38 -5.26
C CYS A 44 -8.81 10.44 -5.09
N ILE A 45 -8.18 9.35 -4.64
CA ILE A 45 -6.72 9.22 -4.55
C ILE A 45 -6.24 8.57 -5.85
N ASN A 46 -5.97 9.41 -6.85
CA ASN A 46 -5.51 8.97 -8.17
C ASN A 46 -4.00 8.80 -8.25
N ASP A 47 -3.26 9.60 -7.48
CA ASP A 47 -1.81 9.55 -7.36
C ASP A 47 -1.43 9.16 -5.92
N PRO A 48 -0.79 7.98 -5.70
CA PRO A 48 -0.45 7.52 -4.37
C PRO A 48 0.61 8.42 -3.69
N PHE A 49 1.45 9.13 -4.45
CA PHE A 49 2.49 10.00 -3.87
C PHE A 49 1.93 11.26 -3.21
N THR A 50 0.63 11.54 -3.36
CA THR A 50 -0.09 12.58 -2.60
C THR A 50 -0.23 12.22 -1.12
N ILE A 51 -0.13 10.94 -0.76
CA ILE A 51 -0.16 10.46 0.62
C ILE A 51 1.26 10.42 1.15
N GLN A 52 1.63 11.39 2.00
CA GLN A 52 2.98 11.51 2.58
C GLN A 52 3.03 11.17 4.07
N ASN A 53 1.92 10.72 4.64
CA ASN A 53 1.83 10.37 6.06
C ASN A 53 1.06 9.06 6.22
N VAL A 54 1.56 8.17 7.08
CA VAL A 54 0.95 6.87 7.39
C VAL A 54 -0.51 7.01 7.84
N ALA A 55 -0.85 8.05 8.59
CA ALA A 55 -2.21 8.31 9.06
C ALA A 55 -3.20 8.66 7.92
N ALA A 56 -2.69 9.05 6.74
CA ALA A 56 -3.50 9.35 5.57
C ALA A 56 -3.65 8.14 4.62
N ILE A 57 -3.02 6.99 4.94
CA ILE A 57 -3.18 5.76 4.16
C ILE A 57 -4.63 5.27 4.29
N PRO A 58 -5.35 5.03 3.18
CA PRO A 58 -6.71 4.53 3.22
C PRO A 58 -6.77 3.13 3.83
N TYR A 59 -7.63 2.92 4.83
CA TYR A 59 -7.93 1.57 5.26
C TYR A 59 -8.78 0.87 4.18
N LEU A 60 -8.57 -0.43 4.01
CA LEU A 60 -9.44 -1.26 3.18
C LEU A 60 -10.51 -1.91 4.07
N PRO A 61 -11.82 -1.67 3.82
CA PRO A 61 -12.87 -2.23 4.65
C PRO A 61 -12.84 -3.76 4.67
N ILE A 62 -13.04 -4.37 5.85
CA ILE A 62 -12.99 -5.84 6.04
C ILE A 62 -13.93 -6.62 5.10
N HIS A 63 -15.02 -6.01 4.64
CA HIS A 63 -15.95 -6.63 3.70
C HIS A 63 -15.28 -7.01 2.37
N PHE A 64 -14.30 -6.23 1.90
CA PHE A 64 -13.59 -6.54 0.65
C PHE A 64 -12.86 -7.88 0.73
N PHE A 65 -12.35 -8.26 1.90
CA PHE A 65 -11.69 -9.55 2.13
C PHE A 65 -12.66 -10.73 2.01
N LYS A 66 -13.97 -10.51 2.12
CA LYS A 66 -15.00 -11.54 2.01
C LYS A 66 -15.52 -11.69 0.58
N THR A 67 -15.48 -10.63 -0.21
CA THR A 67 -16.11 -10.59 -1.55
C THR A 67 -15.12 -10.52 -2.70
N HIS A 68 -13.87 -10.13 -2.44
CA HIS A 68 -12.83 -10.00 -3.45
C HIS A 68 -11.58 -10.77 -3.01
N GLN A 69 -10.87 -11.33 -4.00
CA GLN A 69 -9.53 -11.84 -3.76
C GLN A 69 -8.55 -10.66 -3.74
N LEU A 70 -7.88 -10.49 -2.61
CA LEU A 70 -6.87 -9.45 -2.42
C LEU A 70 -5.50 -10.06 -2.64
N ILE A 71 -4.95 -9.87 -3.83
CA ILE A 71 -3.68 -10.44 -4.28
C ILE A 71 -2.80 -9.28 -4.77
N THR A 72 -1.52 -9.33 -4.42
CA THR A 72 -0.49 -8.42 -4.92
C THR A 72 0.43 -9.19 -5.86
N SER A 73 0.63 -8.67 -7.07
CA SER A 73 1.44 -9.31 -8.13
C SER A 73 2.88 -8.82 -8.20
#